data_AF-A0A843DWK6-F1
#
_entry.id   AF-A0A843DWK6-F1
#
_cell.length_a   1.000
_cell.length_b   1.000
_cell.length_c   1.000
_cell.angle_alpha   90.00
_cell.angle_beta   90.00
_cell.angle_gamma   90.00
#
_symmetry.space_group_name_H-M   'P 1'
#
loop_
_entity.id
_entity.type
_entity.pdbx_description
1 polymer ?
#
loop_
_entity_poly.entity_id
_entity_poly.type
_entity_poly.pdbx_seq_one_letter_code
_entity_poly.pdbx_strand_id
1 'polypeptide(L)'
;MVDATLRANMQEALVNGEILISVPDGFDVMDDSLMDELYEDHNHDRWGIIDRENHMVLTVFWHMPNGLLLKMVPTKTICKSTEERLSARLKDHDYKFEKH
;
A
#
# COMPACT_ATOMS: atom_id res chain seq x y z
N MET A 1 -22.78 7.36 -2.05
CA MET A 1 -22.66 8.78 -1.68
C MET A 1 -21.60 8.83 -0.59
N VAL A 2 -20.39 9.28 -0.90
CA VAL A 2 -19.33 9.41 0.11
C VAL A 2 -19.59 10.72 0.85
N ASP A 3 -19.65 10.64 2.19
CA ASP A 3 -20.03 11.72 3.10
C ASP A 3 -19.18 12.98 2.87
N ALA A 4 -19.80 14.16 2.84
CA ALA A 4 -19.08 15.44 2.70
C ALA A 4 -18.15 15.71 3.89
N THR A 5 -18.42 15.08 5.04
CA THR A 5 -17.62 15.15 6.25
C THR A 5 -16.28 14.42 6.10
N LEU A 6 -16.23 13.34 5.32
CA LEU A 6 -14.99 12.60 5.01
C LEU A 6 -14.01 13.43 4.16
N ARG A 7 -14.49 14.44 3.42
CA ARG A 7 -13.64 15.29 2.58
C ARG A 7 -12.98 16.44 3.34
N ALA A 8 -13.49 16.80 4.51
CA ALA A 8 -13.13 18.06 5.17
C ALA A 8 -11.71 18.09 5.73
N ASN A 9 -11.05 16.92 5.85
CA ASN A 9 -9.78 16.81 6.54
C ASN A 9 -8.69 16.05 5.74
N MET A 10 -9.00 15.61 4.52
CA MET A 10 -8.04 14.89 3.69
C MET A 10 -6.93 15.83 3.22
N GLN A 11 -5.68 15.40 3.34
CA GLN A 11 -4.55 16.12 2.74
C GLN A 11 -4.35 15.69 1.28
N GLU A 12 -3.86 16.58 0.42
CA GLU A 12 -3.51 16.23 -0.95
C GLU A 12 -2.01 15.92 -1.06
N ALA A 13 -1.68 14.86 -1.79
CA ALA A 13 -0.31 14.46 -2.07
C ALA A 13 -0.08 14.35 -3.58
N LEU A 14 1.06 14.85 -4.05
CA LEU A 14 1.47 14.74 -5.45
C LEU A 14 2.46 13.59 -5.61
N VAL A 15 2.03 12.56 -6.33
CA VAL A 15 2.81 11.35 -6.60
C VAL A 15 3.56 11.52 -7.91
N ASN A 16 4.89 11.35 -7.87
CA ASN A 16 5.81 11.48 -9.01
C ASN A 16 5.70 12.81 -9.78
N GLY A 17 5.16 13.87 -9.18
CA GLY A 17 4.93 15.13 -9.87
C GLY A 17 3.74 15.11 -10.86
N GLU A 18 3.03 13.99 -11.00
CA GLU A 18 2.05 13.78 -12.07
C GLU A 18 0.64 13.46 -11.57
N ILE A 19 0.50 12.74 -10.44
CA ILE A 19 -0.80 12.26 -9.96
C ILE A 19 -1.12 12.88 -8.60
N LEU A 20 -2.18 13.68 -8.54
CA LEU A 20 -2.69 14.23 -7.29
C LEU A 20 -3.67 13.23 -6.65
N ILE A 21 -3.44 12.89 -5.39
CA ILE A 21 -4.29 11.97 -4.62
C ILE A 21 -4.68 12.59 -3.29
N SER A 22 -5.90 12.28 -2.83
CA SER A 22 -6.36 12.66 -1.50
C SER A 22 -6.02 11.55 -0.52
N VAL A 23 -5.27 11.89 0.52
CA VAL A 23 -4.84 11.00 1.59
C VAL A 23 -5.80 11.15 2.78
N PRO A 24 -6.32 10.03 3.33
CA PRO A 24 -7.22 10.09 4.49
C PRO A 24 -6.53 10.68 5.73
N ASP A 25 -7.31 11.24 6.64
CA ASP A 25 -6.82 11.66 7.96
C ASP A 25 -6.10 10.53 8.70
N GLY A 26 -5.12 10.90 9.53
CA GLY A 26 -4.34 9.94 10.31
C GLY A 26 -3.24 9.25 9.51
N PHE A 27 -3.23 9.40 8.19
CA PHE A 27 -2.17 8.92 7.33
C PHE A 27 -1.19 10.02 6.94
N ASP A 28 0.09 9.73 7.12
CA ASP A 28 1.20 10.52 6.61
C ASP A 28 1.72 9.92 5.30
N VAL A 29 2.06 10.77 4.33
CA VAL A 29 2.83 10.33 3.16
C VAL A 29 4.22 9.93 3.61
N MET A 30 4.66 8.74 3.18
CA MET A 30 6.00 8.28 3.48
C MET A 30 6.99 8.96 2.54
N ASP A 31 8.04 9.56 3.10
CA ASP A 31 9.20 10.02 2.33
C ASP A 31 10.12 8.83 1.98
N ASP A 32 11.07 9.09 1.07
CA ASP A 32 12.01 8.06 0.61
C ASP A 32 12.79 7.42 1.77
N SER A 33 13.18 8.21 2.78
CA SER A 33 13.96 7.71 3.92
C SER A 33 13.19 6.70 4.76
N LEU A 34 11.90 6.96 4.99
CA LEU A 34 11.01 6.06 5.71
C LEU A 34 10.67 4.82 4.87
N MET A 35 10.56 4.96 3.55
CA MET A 35 10.38 3.83 2.64
C MET A 35 11.58 2.88 2.68
N ASP A 36 12.79 3.43 2.70
CA ASP A 36 14.02 2.67 2.76
C ASP A 36 14.18 1.92 4.08
N GLU A 37 13.79 2.57 5.19
CA GLU A 37 13.80 1.95 6.51
C GLU A 37 12.83 0.76 6.59
N LEU A 38 11.61 0.92 6.06
CA LEU A 38 10.55 -0.09 6.22
C LEU A 38 10.72 -1.32 5.32
N TYR A 39 11.37 -1.17 4.16
CA TYR A 39 11.39 -2.21 3.14
C TYR A 39 12.79 -2.63 2.70
N GLU A 40 13.84 -1.95 3.18
CA GLU A 40 15.24 -2.26 2.89
C GLU A 40 15.60 -2.21 1.38
N ASP A 41 14.82 -1.49 0.56
CA ASP A 41 15.08 -1.28 -0.86
C ASP A 41 14.71 0.14 -1.36
N HIS A 42 15.60 0.74 -2.16
CA HIS A 42 15.29 1.95 -2.91
C HIS A 42 14.52 1.60 -4.18
N ASN A 43 13.19 1.61 -4.12
CA ASN A 43 12.35 1.37 -5.28
C ASN A 43 11.58 2.64 -5.69
N HIS A 44 12.05 3.30 -6.75
CA HIS A 44 11.41 4.50 -7.30
C HIS A 44 9.99 4.27 -7.85
N ASP A 45 9.58 3.01 -8.05
CA ASP A 45 8.22 2.65 -8.48
C ASP A 45 7.25 2.47 -7.30
N ARG A 46 7.69 2.81 -6.08
CA ARG A 46 6.90 2.63 -4.85
C ARG A 46 6.53 3.98 -4.25
N TRP A 47 5.28 4.07 -3.83
CA TRP A 47 4.76 5.15 -3.01
C TRP A 47 3.82 4.60 -1.95
N GLY A 48 3.61 5.34 -0.87
CA GLY A 48 2.71 4.90 0.17
C GLY A 48 2.50 5.90 1.28
N ILE A 49 1.56 5.53 2.13
CA ILE A 49 1.12 6.28 3.30
C ILE A 49 1.13 5.36 4.52
N ILE A 50 1.31 5.96 5.69
CA ILE A 50 1.39 5.25 6.96
C ILE A 50 0.52 5.95 8.00
N ASP A 51 -0.26 5.15 8.72
CA ASP A 51 -0.89 5.52 9.98
C ASP A 51 -0.13 4.81 11.10
N ARG A 52 0.68 5.58 11.83
CA ARG A 52 1.53 5.05 12.92
C ARG A 52 0.72 4.72 14.17
N GLU A 53 -0.40 5.40 14.40
CA GLU A 53 -1.24 5.19 15.58
C GLU A 53 -1.97 3.85 15.48
N ASN A 54 -2.48 3.53 14.29
CA ASN A 54 -3.19 2.27 14.03
C ASN A 54 -2.31 1.18 13.41
N HIS A 55 -0.98 1.41 13.32
CA HIS A 55 0.01 0.48 12.77
C HIS A 55 -0.35 -0.02 11.36
N MET A 56 -0.80 0.88 10.48
CA MET A 56 -1.28 0.55 9.14
C MET A 56 -0.40 1.22 8.08
N VAL A 57 0.03 0.44 7.08
CA VAL A 57 0.80 0.92 5.94
C VAL A 57 0.05 0.57 4.65
N LEU A 58 -0.16 1.56 3.78
CA LEU A 58 -0.71 1.35 2.45
C LEU A 58 0.35 1.76 1.44
N THR A 59 0.87 0.79 0.70
CA THR A 59 1.82 1.02 -0.39
C THR A 59 1.24 0.61 -1.73
N VAL A 60 1.60 1.38 -2.74
CA VAL A 60 1.33 1.10 -4.15
C VAL A 60 2.67 0.95 -4.84
N PHE A 61 2.77 -0.11 -5.63
CA PHE A 61 3.88 -0.35 -6.52
C PHE A 61 3.36 -0.30 -7.95
N TRP A 62 3.90 0.58 -8.77
CA TRP A 62 3.64 0.61 -10.20
C TRP A 62 4.86 0.13 -10.97
N HIS A 63 5.46 -0.98 -10.56
CA HIS A 63 6.44 -1.61 -11.43
C HIS A 63 5.71 -1.96 -12.73
N MET A 64 6.11 -1.42 -13.90
CA MET A 64 5.57 -1.85 -15.18
C MET A 64 5.99 -3.32 -15.38
N PRO A 65 5.13 -4.31 -15.08
CA PRO A 65 5.53 -5.68 -15.30
C PRO A 65 5.47 -5.89 -16.80
N ASN A 66 6.18 -6.89 -17.31
CA ASN A 66 6.04 -7.27 -18.71
C ASN A 66 4.54 -7.49 -19.01
N GLY A 67 3.93 -6.59 -19.80
CA GLY A 67 2.48 -6.52 -19.97
C GLY A 67 1.87 -7.79 -20.53
N LEU A 68 2.68 -8.65 -21.16
CA LEU A 68 2.30 -9.98 -21.61
C LEU A 68 2.06 -10.93 -20.42
N LEU A 69 2.93 -10.90 -19.41
CA LEU A 69 2.80 -11.75 -18.21
C LEU A 69 1.59 -11.36 -17.37
N LEU A 70 1.32 -10.05 -17.21
CA LEU A 70 0.13 -9.58 -16.51
C LEU A 70 -1.18 -10.06 -17.14
N LYS A 71 -1.24 -10.13 -18.48
CA LYS A 71 -2.43 -10.59 -19.20
C LYS A 71 -2.64 -12.11 -19.13
N MET A 72 -1.58 -12.87 -18.85
CA MET A 72 -1.64 -14.33 -18.77
C MET A 72 -1.92 -14.84 -17.36
N VAL A 73 -1.64 -14.06 -16.32
CA VAL A 73 -1.88 -14.45 -14.93
C VAL A 73 -3.24 -13.90 -14.48
N PRO A 74 -4.22 -14.76 -14.14
CA PRO A 74 -5.49 -14.30 -13.59
C PRO A 74 -5.28 -13.49 -12.30
N THR A 75 -5.98 -12.37 -12.15
CA THR A 75 -5.93 -11.52 -10.94
C THR A 75 -6.13 -12.34 -9.65
N LYS A 76 -7.04 -13.32 -9.69
CA LYS A 76 -7.30 -14.24 -8.56
C LYS A 76 -6.05 -14.99 -8.09
N THR A 77 -5.17 -15.37 -9.01
CA THR A 77 -3.91 -16.07 -8.72
C THR A 77 -2.92 -15.14 -8.03
N ILE A 78 -2.83 -13.88 -8.46
CA ILE A 78 -1.99 -12.85 -7.83
C ILE A 78 -2.46 -12.56 -6.41
N CYS A 79 -3.77 -12.38 -6.21
CA CYS A 79 -4.35 -12.16 -4.89
C CYS A 79 -4.05 -13.33 -3.94
N LYS A 80 -4.27 -14.57 -4.36
CA LYS A 80 -4.02 -15.77 -3.53
C LYS A 80 -2.54 -15.90 -3.15
N SER A 81 -1.63 -15.70 -4.10
CA SER A 81 -0.18 -15.74 -3.84
C SER A 81 0.27 -14.65 -2.85
N THR A 82 -0.30 -13.46 -2.98
CA THR A 82 -0.01 -12.33 -2.08
C THR A 82 -0.55 -12.61 -0.67
N GLU A 83 -1.78 -13.11 -0.56
CA GLU A 83 -2.41 -13.52 0.70
C GLU A 83 -1.62 -14.63 1.40
N GLU A 84 -1.14 -15.64 0.66
CA GLU A 84 -0.33 -16.73 1.22
C GLU A 84 1.01 -16.20 1.77
N ARG A 85 1.68 -15.31 1.05
CA ARG A 85 2.95 -14.67 1.50
C ARG A 85 2.75 -13.81 2.74
N LEU A 86 1.72 -12.97 2.74
CA LEU A 86 1.35 -12.14 3.91
C LEU A 86 1.02 -13.01 5.11
N SER A 87 0.18 -14.03 4.92
CA SER A 87 -0.23 -14.94 6.00
C SER A 87 0.95 -15.69 6.61
N ALA A 88 1.92 -16.13 5.79
CA ALA A 88 3.12 -16.78 6.27
C ALA A 88 3.96 -15.83 7.16
N ARG A 89 4.24 -14.62 6.66
CA ARG A 89 5.01 -13.62 7.40
C ARG A 89 4.33 -13.19 8.70
N LEU A 90 3.03 -12.98 8.67
CA LEU A 90 2.28 -12.58 9.86
C LEU A 90 2.26 -13.67 10.94
N LYS A 91 2.20 -14.95 10.53
CA LYS A 91 2.39 -16.07 11.47
C LYS A 91 3.79 -16.09 12.09
N ASP A 92 4.83 -15.75 11.33
CA ASP A 92 6.21 -15.67 11.85
C ASP A 92 6.36 -14.58 12.95
N HIS A 93 5.41 -13.63 13.02
CA HIS A 93 5.35 -12.57 14.02
C HIS A 93 4.16 -12.73 15.00
N ASP A 94 3.67 -13.95 15.19
CA ASP A 94 2.60 -14.32 16.14
C ASP A 94 1.23 -13.64 15.91
N TYR A 95 0.99 -13.05 14.74
CA TYR A 95 -0.32 -12.52 14.39
C TYR A 95 -1.31 -13.66 14.10
N LYS A 96 -2.54 -13.53 14.64
CA LYS A 96 -3.63 -14.49 14.46
C LYS A 96 -4.75 -13.85 13.66
N PHE A 97 -5.08 -14.44 12.51
CA PHE A 97 -6.25 -14.06 11.74
C PHE A 97 -7.49 -14.75 12.31
N GLU A 98 -8.39 -13.97 12.91
CA GLU A 98 -9.73 -14.44 13.25
C GLU A 98 -10.65 -14.28 12.04
N LYS A 99 -11.31 -15.36 11.63
CA LYS A 99 -12.38 -15.28 10.63
C LYS A 99 -13.66 -14.85 11.32
N HIS A 100 -14.16 -13.66 10.97
CA HIS A 100 -15.53 -13.24 11.26
C HIS A 100 -16.49 -13.69 10.15
#